data_AF-A0A542E2M7-F1
#
_entry.id   AF-A0A542E2M7-F1
#
_cell.length_a   1.000
_cell.length_b   1.000
_cell.length_c   1.000
_cell.angle_alpha   90.00
_cell.angle_beta   90.00
_cell.angle_gamma   90.00
#
_symmetry.space_group_name_H-M   'P 1'
#
loop_
_entity.id
_entity.type
_entity.pdbx_description
1 polymer ?
#
loop_
_entity_poly.entity_id
_entity_poly.type
_entity_poly.pdbx_seq_one_letter_code
_entity_poly.pdbx_strand_id
1 'polypeptide(L)'
;MTPTGRDSRLMSTMTTTRSTTRHDGQTRGLPTRSAAPAPAGAPAGGQSTTPRTTRSTISMDWRDRAACLDEDPELFFPIGNTGPAILQIEEAKAVCRRCDVMDTCLKWALESGQDAGVWGGLSEDERRALKRRNARARRAG
;
A
#
# COMPACT_ATOMS: atom_id res chain seq x y z
N MET A 1 -27.75 -67.33 -5.60
CA MET A 1 -28.89 -66.88 -6.42
C MET A 1 -28.42 -65.73 -7.31
N THR A 2 -27.87 -66.06 -8.47
CA THR A 2 -28.19 -65.39 -9.74
C THR A 2 -29.70 -65.56 -10.00
N PRO A 3 -30.41 -64.80 -10.89
CA PRO A 3 -29.90 -64.38 -12.20
C PRO A 3 -30.51 -63.10 -12.82
N THR A 4 -30.06 -62.83 -14.06
CA THR A 4 -30.83 -62.31 -15.24
C THR A 4 -31.76 -61.11 -15.04
N GLY A 5 -31.60 -60.00 -15.74
CA GLY A 5 -31.27 -59.92 -17.16
C GLY A 5 -32.39 -59.15 -17.86
N ARG A 6 -32.01 -58.20 -18.72
CA ARG A 6 -32.85 -57.72 -19.82
C ARG A 6 -31.90 -57.16 -20.87
N ASP A 7 -31.56 -58.02 -21.82
CA ASP A 7 -32.06 -57.98 -23.21
C ASP A 7 -31.76 -56.64 -23.89
N SER A 8 -30.71 -56.58 -24.70
CA SER A 8 -30.68 -57.02 -26.10
C SER A 8 -31.61 -56.18 -26.99
N ARG A 9 -31.03 -55.25 -27.74
CA ARG A 9 -30.85 -55.36 -29.21
C ARG A 9 -30.61 -54.00 -29.84
N LEU A 10 -30.05 -54.09 -31.05
CA LEU A 10 -29.83 -53.06 -32.07
C LEU A 10 -28.44 -52.42 -31.93
N MET A 11 -27.40 -53.08 -32.46
CA MET A 11 -26.96 -53.06 -33.88
C MET A 11 -26.43 -51.70 -34.32
N SER A 12 -25.17 -51.70 -34.75
CA SER A 12 -24.54 -50.91 -35.83
C SER A 12 -23.08 -50.61 -35.43
N THR A 13 -22.16 -51.55 -35.67
CA THR A 13 -21.20 -51.50 -36.80
C THR A 13 -20.65 -50.11 -37.09
N MET A 14 -19.37 -49.95 -36.72
CA MET A 14 -18.30 -49.27 -37.47
C MET A 14 -18.58 -47.81 -37.83
N THR A 15 -17.70 -46.84 -37.52
CA THR A 15 -16.46 -46.65 -38.29
C THR A 15 -15.76 -45.39 -37.76
N THR A 16 -14.44 -45.49 -37.60
CA THR A 16 -13.44 -44.42 -37.77
C THR A 16 -13.35 -43.26 -36.75
N THR A 17 -12.40 -43.46 -35.84
CA THR A 17 -11.21 -42.62 -35.63
C THR A 17 -11.22 -41.22 -36.28
N ARG A 18 -11.26 -40.18 -35.44
CA ARG A 18 -10.41 -39.00 -35.69
C ARG A 18 -9.94 -38.42 -34.36
N SER A 19 -8.69 -38.74 -34.03
CA SER A 19 -7.89 -38.05 -33.04
C SER A 19 -7.80 -36.56 -33.38
N THR A 20 -8.06 -35.69 -32.41
CA THR A 20 -7.46 -34.36 -32.35
C THR A 20 -7.28 -34.00 -30.88
N THR A 21 -6.11 -34.34 -30.35
CA THR A 21 -5.62 -33.79 -29.10
C THR A 21 -5.41 -32.29 -29.28
N ARG A 22 -6.13 -31.48 -28.51
CA ARG A 22 -5.67 -30.13 -28.14
C ARG A 22 -5.80 -30.01 -26.64
N HIS A 23 -4.65 -29.78 -26.01
CA HIS A 23 -4.47 -29.63 -24.58
C HIS A 23 -5.24 -28.40 -24.09
N ASP A 24 -6.13 -28.63 -23.15
CA ASP A 24 -6.86 -27.60 -22.41
C ASP A 24 -5.90 -26.91 -21.43
N GLY A 25 -5.77 -25.60 -21.57
CA GLY A 25 -4.95 -24.76 -20.71
C GLY A 25 -5.73 -24.33 -19.48
N GLN A 26 -5.17 -24.57 -18.28
CA GLN A 26 -5.55 -23.77 -17.11
C GLN A 26 -4.49 -23.85 -16.00
N THR A 27 -3.46 -23.02 -16.09
CA THR A 27 -2.63 -22.66 -14.93
C THR A 27 -3.18 -21.38 -14.31
N ARG A 28 -3.70 -21.51 -13.08
CA ARG A 28 -4.14 -20.42 -12.21
C ARG A 28 -2.95 -19.52 -11.89
N GLY A 29 -2.86 -18.38 -12.55
CA GLY A 29 -2.00 -17.27 -12.14
C GLY A 29 -2.63 -16.48 -11.01
N LEU A 30 -1.90 -16.28 -9.92
CA LEU A 30 -2.28 -15.42 -8.80
C LEU A 30 -2.37 -13.95 -9.26
N PRO A 31 -3.31 -13.14 -8.75
CA PRO A 31 -3.26 -11.70 -8.96
C PRO A 31 -2.11 -11.11 -8.13
N THR A 32 -1.02 -10.74 -8.80
CA THR A 32 0.02 -9.89 -8.23
C THR A 32 -0.60 -8.51 -7.99
N ARG A 33 -0.55 -8.05 -6.74
CA ARG A 33 -1.04 -6.73 -6.31
C ARG A 33 -0.43 -5.64 -7.19
N SER A 34 -1.28 -4.79 -7.77
CA SER A 34 -0.88 -3.58 -8.47
C SER A 34 0.06 -2.77 -7.58
N ALA A 35 1.32 -2.66 -8.00
CA ALA A 35 2.24 -1.65 -7.51
C ALA A 35 1.70 -0.28 -7.96
N ALA A 36 1.43 0.59 -7.00
CA ALA A 36 1.15 2.00 -7.27
C ALA A 36 2.40 2.63 -7.94
N PRO A 37 2.23 3.53 -8.93
CA PRO A 37 3.35 4.21 -9.54
C PRO A 37 3.96 5.22 -8.57
N ALA A 38 5.26 5.08 -8.29
CA ALA A 38 6.07 6.18 -7.79
C ALA A 38 6.10 7.31 -8.85
N PRO A 39 5.93 8.60 -8.49
CA PRO A 39 6.13 9.67 -9.46
C PRO A 39 7.62 9.76 -9.83
N ALA A 40 7.94 9.24 -11.02
CA ALA A 40 9.19 9.48 -11.71
C ALA A 40 9.23 10.95 -12.16
N GLY A 41 10.11 11.72 -11.52
CA GLY A 41 10.43 13.09 -11.89
C GLY A 41 11.93 13.33 -11.76
N ALA A 42 12.74 12.54 -12.47
CA ALA A 42 14.17 12.78 -12.62
C ALA A 42 14.48 13.19 -14.07
N PRO A 43 14.88 14.44 -14.35
CA PRO A 43 15.50 14.76 -15.62
C PRO A 43 16.99 14.38 -15.57
N ALA A 44 17.39 13.49 -16.48
CA ALA A 44 18.78 13.22 -16.80
C ALA A 44 19.29 14.24 -17.84
N GLY A 45 20.44 14.85 -17.57
CA GLY A 45 21.32 15.44 -18.60
C GLY A 45 21.53 16.95 -18.50
N GLY A 46 22.77 17.35 -18.16
CA GLY A 46 23.23 18.73 -18.36
C GLY A 46 24.30 19.17 -17.37
N GLN A 47 25.54 18.69 -17.56
CA GLN A 47 26.72 19.19 -16.84
C GLN A 47 26.97 20.64 -17.27
N SER A 48 26.83 21.58 -16.32
CA SER A 48 27.25 22.97 -16.46
C SER A 48 27.95 23.39 -15.17
N THR A 49 29.28 23.33 -15.22
CA THR A 49 30.23 23.79 -14.22
C THR A 49 30.11 25.31 -14.09
N THR A 50 29.22 25.76 -13.21
CA THR A 50 29.20 27.14 -12.70
C THR A 50 29.12 27.02 -11.18
N PRO A 51 29.98 27.71 -10.40
CA PRO A 51 29.80 27.79 -8.96
C PRO A 51 28.61 28.71 -8.74
N ARG A 52 27.41 28.17 -8.89
CA ARG A 52 26.21 28.87 -8.49
C ARG A 52 26.21 28.84 -6.97
N THR A 53 26.71 29.91 -6.38
CA THR A 53 26.32 30.37 -5.05
C THR A 53 24.80 30.61 -5.08
N THR A 54 23.99 29.56 -5.17
CA THR A 54 22.67 29.58 -4.57
C THR A 54 22.95 29.62 -3.08
N ARG A 55 22.96 30.84 -2.57
CA ARG A 55 22.56 31.14 -1.19
C ARG A 55 21.37 30.24 -0.92
N SER A 56 21.65 29.08 -0.32
CA SER A 56 20.64 28.16 0.15
C SER A 56 19.87 29.01 1.13
N THR A 57 18.73 29.51 0.69
CA THR A 57 17.75 30.07 1.61
C THR A 57 17.50 28.91 2.55
N ILE A 58 18.11 28.97 3.73
CA ILE A 58 17.78 28.11 4.85
C ILE A 58 16.36 28.54 5.23
N SER A 59 15.41 28.19 4.38
CA SER A 59 14.02 28.01 4.73
C SER A 59 14.11 26.84 5.68
N MET A 60 14.28 27.15 6.97
CA MET A 60 14.26 26.17 8.04
C MET A 60 13.00 25.32 7.82
N ASP A 61 13.17 24.16 7.21
CA ASP A 61 12.04 23.30 6.92
C ASP A 61 11.54 22.84 8.27
N TRP A 62 10.23 22.82 8.47
CA TRP A 62 9.69 22.34 9.75
C TRP A 62 10.17 20.91 10.03
N ARG A 63 10.49 20.14 8.97
CA ARG A 63 11.10 18.82 9.03
C ARG A 63 12.44 18.81 9.78
N ASP A 64 13.25 19.86 9.67
CA ASP A 64 14.55 19.97 10.34
C ASP A 64 14.43 20.14 11.86
N ARG A 65 13.23 20.51 12.35
CA ARG A 65 12.91 20.66 13.78
C ARG A 65 12.10 19.48 14.33
N ALA A 66 11.98 18.39 13.58
CA ALA A 66 11.18 17.25 13.99
C ALA A 66 11.93 16.36 14.99
N ALA A 67 11.34 16.14 16.17
CA ALA A 67 11.92 15.30 17.22
C ALA A 67 12.07 13.81 16.84
N CYS A 68 11.48 13.38 15.72
CA CYS A 68 11.62 12.03 15.19
C CYS A 68 12.96 11.80 14.46
N LEU A 69 13.72 12.86 14.16
CA LEU A 69 15.03 12.74 13.50
C LEU A 69 16.08 12.05 14.40
N ASP A 70 15.91 12.14 15.72
CA ASP A 70 16.81 11.55 16.71
C ASP A 70 16.40 10.10 17.10
N GLU A 71 15.35 9.56 16.48
CA GLU A 71 14.78 8.26 16.80
C GLU A 71 14.89 7.29 15.61
N ASP A 72 14.67 6.00 15.85
CA ASP A 72 14.68 4.98 14.80
C ASP A 72 13.54 5.21 13.79
N PRO A 73 13.81 5.36 12.48
CA PRO A 73 12.77 5.46 11.46
C PRO A 73 11.78 4.29 11.46
N GLU A 74 12.22 3.07 11.77
CA GLU A 74 11.33 1.90 11.78
C GLU A 74 10.23 2.02 12.84
N LEU A 75 10.48 2.74 13.94
CA LEU A 75 9.48 3.03 14.98
C LEU A 75 8.21 3.67 14.42
N PHE A 76 8.34 4.53 13.41
CA PHE A 76 7.22 5.26 12.81
C PHE A 76 6.49 4.47 11.72
N PHE A 77 7.01 3.31 11.31
CA PHE A 77 6.42 2.44 10.27
C PHE A 77 6.10 1.03 10.81
N PRO A 78 5.16 0.90 11.75
CA PRO A 78 4.76 -0.39 12.30
C PRO A 78 4.13 -1.30 11.24
N ILE A 79 4.46 -2.59 11.32
CA ILE A 79 3.88 -3.60 10.43
C ILE A 79 2.57 -4.11 11.04
N GLY A 80 1.45 -3.60 10.52
CA GLY A 80 0.11 -3.93 11.00
C GLY A 80 -0.34 -3.07 12.18
N ASN A 81 -1.48 -3.44 12.77
CA ASN A 81 -2.12 -2.67 13.84
C ASN A 81 -2.62 -3.60 14.97
N THR A 82 -1.88 -4.68 15.23
CA THR A 82 -2.22 -5.68 16.25
C THR A 82 -0.98 -6.13 17.00
N GLY A 83 -1.16 -6.59 18.24
CA GLY A 83 -0.08 -7.14 19.06
C GLY A 83 1.07 -6.15 19.26
N PRO A 84 2.33 -6.52 18.94
CA PRO A 84 3.50 -5.65 19.12
C PRO A 84 3.39 -4.30 18.40
N ALA A 85 2.69 -4.25 17.27
CA ALA A 85 2.53 -3.02 16.51
C ALA A 85 1.80 -1.92 17.30
N ILE A 86 0.89 -2.29 18.20
CA ILE A 86 0.18 -1.30 19.06
C ILE A 86 1.16 -0.59 19.99
N LEU A 87 2.10 -1.33 20.59
CA LEU A 87 3.12 -0.75 21.47
C LEU A 87 4.05 0.18 20.69
N GLN A 88 4.48 -0.25 19.50
CA GLN A 88 5.31 0.54 18.60
C GLN A 88 4.60 1.84 18.17
N ILE A 89 3.30 1.78 17.85
CA ILE A 89 2.49 2.96 17.54
C ILE A 89 2.46 3.93 18.73
N GLU A 90 2.22 3.42 19.94
CA GLU A 90 2.14 4.27 21.13
C GLU A 90 3.48 4.91 21.50
N GLU A 91 4.58 4.21 21.25
CA GLU A 91 5.94 4.74 21.41
C GLU A 91 6.26 5.81 20.36
N ALA A 92 5.94 5.57 19.09
CA ALA A 92 6.05 6.59 18.03
C ALA A 92 5.20 7.83 18.33
N LYS A 93 3.98 7.63 18.87
CA LYS A 93 3.13 8.74 19.33
C LYS A 93 3.74 9.48 20.52
N ALA A 94 4.44 8.79 21.42
CA ALA A 94 5.15 9.43 22.53
C ALA A 94 6.23 10.39 22.04
N VAL A 95 7.00 9.97 21.03
CA VAL A 95 7.94 10.87 20.33
C VAL A 95 7.20 12.05 19.71
N CYS A 96 6.08 11.81 19.02
CA CYS A 96 5.32 12.89 18.42
C CYS A 96 4.86 13.92 19.47
N ARG A 97 4.44 13.49 20.66
CA ARG A 97 3.92 14.36 21.74
C ARG A 97 4.91 15.41 22.25
N ARG A 98 6.21 15.18 22.08
CA ARG A 98 7.27 16.14 22.44
C ARG A 98 7.80 16.94 21.25
N CYS A 99 7.19 16.82 20.07
CA CYS A 99 7.66 17.43 18.84
C CYS A 99 6.99 18.79 18.60
N ASP A 100 7.79 19.86 18.51
CA ASP A 100 7.30 21.24 18.30
C ASP A 100 6.56 21.45 16.96
N VAL A 101 6.80 20.57 15.99
CA VAL A 101 6.22 20.65 14.65
C VAL A 101 5.09 19.65 14.42
N MET A 102 4.55 19.03 15.48
CA MET A 102 3.51 18.00 15.38
C MET A 102 2.32 18.44 14.51
N ASP A 103 1.75 19.63 14.76
CA ASP A 103 0.58 20.12 14.04
C ASP A 103 0.88 20.37 12.56
N THR A 104 2.07 20.91 12.27
CA THR A 104 2.52 21.17 10.89
C THR A 104 2.73 19.85 10.15
N CYS A 105 3.34 18.86 10.81
CA CYS A 105 3.55 17.51 10.31
C CYS A 105 2.22 16.82 10.00
N LEU A 106 1.24 16.90 10.92
CA LEU A 106 -0.08 16.33 10.72
C LEU A 106 -0.79 16.98 9.53
N LYS A 107 -0.79 18.30 9.48
CA LYS A 107 -1.42 19.04 8.37
C LYS A 107 -0.83 18.62 7.03
N TRP A 108 0.50 18.59 6.94
CA TRP A 108 1.18 18.15 5.74
C TRP A 108 0.80 16.72 5.37
N ALA A 109 0.79 15.77 6.32
CA ALA A 109 0.44 14.38 6.07
C ALA A 109 -1.02 14.22 5.56
N LEU A 110 -1.95 15.02 6.06
CA LEU A 110 -3.34 15.02 5.60
C LEU A 110 -3.49 15.61 4.20
N GLU A 111 -2.74 16.66 3.88
CA GLU A 111 -2.76 17.35 2.58
C GLU A 111 -2.05 16.53 1.48
N SER A 112 -0.89 15.96 1.80
CA SER A 112 -0.12 15.10 0.89
C SER A 112 -0.75 13.72 0.70
N GLY A 113 -1.62 13.31 1.63
CA GLY A 113 -2.30 12.02 1.59
C GLY A 113 -1.42 10.87 2.06
N GLN A 114 -0.45 11.14 2.94
CA GLN A 114 0.44 10.11 3.47
C GLN A 114 -0.34 9.11 4.33
N ASP A 115 -0.45 7.88 3.83
CA ASP A 115 -1.28 6.83 4.41
C ASP A 115 -0.48 5.87 5.29
N ALA A 116 0.76 5.54 4.96
CA ALA A 116 1.59 4.66 5.80
C ALA A 116 2.19 5.38 7.03
N GLY A 117 2.29 4.67 8.15
CA GLY A 117 3.07 5.07 9.33
C GLY A 117 2.39 6.09 10.27
N VAL A 118 3.12 6.50 11.30
CA VAL A 118 2.71 7.48 12.32
C VAL A 118 3.17 8.88 11.93
N TRP A 119 2.24 9.81 11.80
CA TRP A 119 2.51 11.20 11.40
C TRP A 119 1.76 12.17 12.31
N GLY A 120 2.47 13.16 12.85
CA GLY A 120 1.89 14.20 13.70
C GLY A 120 1.03 13.65 14.83
N GLY A 121 1.48 12.57 15.48
CA GLY A 121 0.79 11.94 16.60
C GLY A 121 -0.41 11.05 16.26
N LEU A 122 -0.68 10.80 14.97
CA LEU A 122 -1.76 9.93 14.52
C LEU A 122 -1.22 8.74 13.72
N SER A 123 -1.76 7.56 13.99
CA SER A 123 -1.51 6.37 13.17
C SER A 123 -2.21 6.47 11.81
N GLU A 124 -1.82 5.60 10.89
CA GLU A 124 -2.47 5.42 9.59
C GLU A 124 -4.01 5.32 9.71
N ASP A 125 -4.49 4.44 10.60
CA ASP A 125 -5.91 4.19 10.76
C ASP A 125 -6.66 5.38 11.37
N GLU A 126 -6.02 6.08 12.31
CA GLU A 126 -6.58 7.29 12.91
C GLU A 126 -6.68 8.42 11.89
N ARG A 127 -5.64 8.65 11.07
CA ARG A 127 -5.69 9.62 9.96
C ARG A 127 -6.77 9.25 8.94
N ARG A 128 -6.89 7.97 8.60
CA ARG A 128 -7.93 7.48 7.69
C ARG A 128 -9.33 7.68 8.28
N ALA A 129 -9.52 7.43 9.57
CA ALA A 129 -10.77 7.67 10.27
C ALA A 129 -11.14 9.17 10.29
N LEU A 130 -10.16 10.05 10.55
CA LEU A 130 -10.30 11.49 10.52
C LEU A 130 -10.76 11.97 9.12
N LYS A 131 -10.10 11.51 8.05
CA LYS A 131 -10.47 11.83 6.67
C LYS A 131 -11.89 11.39 6.34
N ARG A 132 -12.28 10.17 6.73
CA ARG A 132 -13.65 9.66 6.55
C ARG A 132 -14.69 10.49 7.30
N ARG A 133 -14.40 10.90 8.54
CA ARG A 133 -15.28 11.76 9.34
C ARG A 133 -15.50 13.11 8.66
N ASN A 134 -14.41 13.75 8.22
CA ASN A 134 -14.47 15.05 7.54
C ASN A 134 -15.25 14.96 6.22
N ALA A 135 -15.07 13.88 5.46
CA ALA A 135 -15.83 13.64 4.24
C ALA A 135 -17.34 13.45 4.50
N ARG A 136 -17.73 12.79 5.59
CA ARG A 136 -19.14 12.65 5.99
C ARG A 136 -19.74 13.99 6.41
N ALA A 137 -19.03 14.79 7.20
CA ALA A 137 -19.50 16.10 7.63
C ALA A 137 -19.78 17.04 6.44
N ARG A 138 -18.92 17.03 5.42
CA ARG A 138 -19.10 17.81 4.18
C ARG A 138 -20.29 17.38 3.33
N ARG A 139 -20.82 16.17 3.50
CA ARG A 139 -22.01 15.69 2.78
C ARG A 139 -23.31 15.96 3.53
N ALA A 140 -23.21 16.25 4.82
CA ALA A 140 -24.36 16.43 5.71
C ALA A 140 -24.76 17.90 5.91
N GLY A 141 -23.89 18.84 5.52
CA GLY A 141 -24.20 20.26 5.40
C GLY A 141 -24.35 20.65 3.95
#